data_AF-A0A2A5G968-F1
#
_entry.id   AF-A0A2A5G968-F1
#
_cell.length_a   1.000
_cell.length_b   1.000
_cell.length_c   1.000
_cell.angle_alpha   90.00
_cell.angle_beta   90.00
_cell.angle_gamma   90.00
#
_symmetry.space_group_name_H-M   'P 1'
#
loop_
_entity.id
_entity.type
_entity.pdbx_description
1 polymer ?
#
loop_
_entity_poly.entity_id
_entity_poly.type
_entity_poly.pdbx_seq_one_letter_code
_entity_poly.pdbx_strand_id
1 'polypeptide(L)' 'MKVFSVIAVFAGIVIMGSLTTAHLMGQINLMEMSWVWLTFFVGANLFQMGFTGFCPATKFLYAIGIKDKQAGCKM' A
#
# COMPACT_ATOMS: atom_id res chain seq x y z
N MET A 1 17.54 -7.42 -1.73
CA MET A 1 16.38 -6.52 -1.54
C MET A 1 16.66 -5.25 -2.33
N LYS A 2 15.73 -4.77 -3.16
CA LYS A 2 15.93 -3.53 -3.95
C LYS A 2 15.49 -2.33 -3.11
N VAL A 3 16.15 -1.18 -3.28
CA VAL A 3 15.84 0.07 -2.55
C VAL A 3 14.35 0.43 -2.65
N PHE A 4 13.74 0.22 -3.82
CA PHE A 4 12.32 0.47 -4.06
C PHE A 4 11.37 -0.36 -3.18
N SER A 5 11.66 -1.66 -2.98
CA SER A 5 10.84 -2.52 -2.11
C SER A 5 10.91 -2.09 -0.65
N VAL A 6 12.08 -1.64 -0.19
CA VAL A 6 12.27 -1.11 1.17
C VAL A 6 11.47 0.18 1.36
N ILE A 7 11.47 1.08 0.38
CA ILE A 7 10.66 2.30 0.39
C ILE A 7 9.16 1.96 0.43
N ALA A 8 8.72 0.95 -0.32
CA ALA A 8 7.32 0.52 -0.32
C ALA A 8 6.88 -0.06 1.04
N VAL A 9 7.71 -0.88 1.69
CA VAL A 9 7.46 -1.36 3.05
C VAL A 9 7.38 -0.18 4.02
N PHE A 10 8.33 0.73 3.95
CA PHE A 10 8.37 1.90 4.82
C PHE A 10 7.11 2.76 4.66
N ALA A 11 6.72 3.07 3.42
CA ALA A 11 5.49 3.80 3.13
C ALA A 11 4.25 3.07 3.64
N GLY A 12 4.15 1.75 3.46
CA GLY A 12 3.05 0.94 3.97
C GLY A 12 2.94 0.98 5.50
N ILE A 13 4.06 0.86 6.22
CA ILE A 13 4.10 0.98 7.69
C ILE A 13 3.67 2.36 8.15
N VAL A 14 4.16 3.42 7.49
CA VAL A 14 3.81 4.81 7.85
C VAL A 14 2.33 5.07 7.66
N ILE A 15 1.72 4.59 6.57
CA ILE A 15 0.27 4.73 6.33
C ILE A 15 -0.52 3.99 7.42
N MET A 16 -0.22 2.71 7.64
CA MET A 16 -0.90 1.89 8.66
C MET A 16 -0.73 2.44 10.07
N GLY A 17 0.48 2.90 10.40
CA GLY A 17 0.79 3.57 11.66
C GLY A 17 -0.06 4.82 11.81
N SER A 18 -0.06 5.71 10.82
CA SER A 18 -0.82 6.98 10.84
C SER A 18 -2.32 6.76 11.03
N LEU A 19 -2.91 5.78 10.34
CA LEU A 19 -4.33 5.41 10.54
C LEU A 19 -4.60 4.92 11.96
N THR A 20 -3.70 4.09 12.50
CA THR A 20 -3.83 3.55 13.85
C THR A 20 -3.73 4.66 14.90
N THR A 21 -2.78 5.58 14.78
CA THR A 21 -2.66 6.72 15.70
C THR A 21 -3.85 7.66 15.57
N ALA A 22 -4.34 7.91 14.35
CA ALA A 22 -5.49 8.77 14.14
C ALA A 22 -6.79 8.18 14.73
N HIS A 23 -6.92 6.86 14.78
CA HIS A 23 -7.98 6.18 15.51
C HIS A 23 -7.84 6.33 17.03
N LEU A 24 -6.63 6.11 17.55
CA LEU A 24 -6.34 6.23 18.99
C LEU A 24 -6.53 7.67 19.51
N MET A 25 -6.22 8.66 18.67
CA MET A 25 -6.43 10.09 18.97
C MET A 25 -7.91 10.52 18.79
N GLY A 26 -8.81 9.62 18.41
CA GLY A 26 -10.24 9.89 18.23
C GLY A 26 -10.58 10.77 17.01
N GLN A 27 -9.62 10.98 16.10
CA GLN A 27 -9.81 11.82 14.91
C GLN A 27 -10.56 11.09 13.79
N ILE A 28 -10.54 9.75 13.82
CA ILE A 28 -11.14 8.87 12.80
C ILE A 28 -11.80 7.68 13.50
N ASN A 29 -13.04 7.35 13.13
CA ASN A 29 -13.70 6.12 13.57
C ASN A 29 -13.51 5.02 12.51
N LEU A 30 -12.77 3.96 12.83
CA LEU A 30 -12.67 2.77 11.96
C LEU A 30 -13.89 1.85 12.07
N MET A 31 -14.73 2.05 13.09
CA MET A 31 -15.99 1.32 13.28
C MET A 31 -17.06 1.74 12.28
N GLU A 32 -16.96 2.93 11.69
CA GLU A 32 -17.88 3.41 10.67
C GLU A 32 -17.24 3.26 9.28
N MET A 33 -18.02 2.72 8.33
CA MET A 33 -17.57 2.52 6.95
C MET A 33 -17.38 3.89 6.27
N SER A 34 -16.17 4.42 6.36
CA SER A 34 -15.77 5.70 5.77
C SER A 34 -14.76 5.50 4.65
N TRP A 35 -14.47 6.57 3.92
CA TRP A 35 -13.44 6.61 2.87
C TRP A 35 -12.03 6.21 3.36
N VAL A 36 -11.84 6.18 4.68
CA VAL A 36 -10.58 5.78 5.32
C VAL A 36 -10.30 4.27 5.19
N TRP A 37 -11.34 3.46 4.98
CA TRP A 37 -11.16 2.03 4.72
C TRP A 37 -10.44 1.74 3.40
N LEU A 38 -10.62 2.62 2.39
CA LEU A 38 -9.90 2.55 1.13
C LEU A 38 -8.41 2.84 1.32
N THR A 39 -8.06 3.82 2.16
CA THR A 39 -6.65 4.13 2.47
C THR A 39 -6.00 3.01 3.28
N PHE A 40 -6.73 2.39 4.20
CA PHE A 40 -6.29 1.16 4.87
C PHE A 40 -6.03 0.04 3.86
N PHE A 41 -6.97 -0.21 2.94
CA PHE A 41 -6.82 -1.24 1.92
C PHE A 41 -5.62 -0.99 1.00
N VAL A 42 -5.43 0.25 0.53
CA VAL A 42 -4.28 0.63 -0.30
C VAL A 42 -2.97 0.49 0.49
N GLY A 43 -2.93 0.94 1.75
CA GLY A 43 -1.77 0.80 2.63
C GLY A 43 -1.40 -0.66 2.88
N ALA A 44 -2.39 -1.54 3.07
CA ALA A 44 -2.19 -2.97 3.27
C ALA A 44 -1.60 -3.62 2.03
N ASN A 45 -2.15 -3.30 0.86
CA ASN A 45 -1.63 -3.77 -0.42
C ASN A 45 -0.20 -3.28 -0.69
N LEU A 46 0.12 -2.04 -0.32
CA LEU A 46 1.47 -1.48 -0.46
C LEU A 46 2.48 -2.18 0.46
N PHE A 47 2.08 -2.47 1.70
CA PHE A 47 2.89 -3.24 2.64
C PHE A 47 3.14 -4.66 2.13
N GLN A 48 2.10 -5.32 1.61
CA GLN A 48 2.19 -6.66 1.04
C GLN A 48 3.13 -6.67 -0.18
N MET A 49 3.00 -5.69 -1.07
CA MET A 49 3.88 -5.48 -2.23
C MET A 49 5.35 -5.25 -1.82
N GLY A 50 5.59 -4.50 -0.74
CA GLY A 50 6.93 -4.26 -0.22
C GLY A 50 7.61 -5.54 0.33
N PHE A 51 6.85 -6.44 0.98
CA PHE A 51 7.38 -7.68 1.56
C PHE A 51 7.47 -8.84 0.56
N THR A 52 6.42 -9.08 -0.23
CA THR A 52 6.38 -10.22 -1.16
C THR A 52 6.86 -9.86 -2.57
N GLY A 53 6.94 -8.56 -2.90
CA GLY A 53 7.28 -8.11 -4.25
C GLY A 53 6.19 -8.35 -5.28
N PHE A 54 4.99 -8.76 -4.84
CA PHE A 54 3.82 -9.00 -5.69
C PHE A 54 3.00 -7.71 -5.82
N CYS A 55 2.98 -7.12 -7.01
CA CYS A 55 2.21 -5.90 -7.29
C CYS A 55 0.89 -6.22 -8.01
N PRO A 56 -0.24 -6.42 -7.31
CA PRO A 56 -1.54 -6.56 -7.97
C PRO A 56 -1.93 -5.29 -8.75
N ALA A 57 -1.58 -4.10 -8.26
CA ALA A 57 -1.79 -2.84 -8.97
C ALA A 57 -0.98 -2.77 -10.29
N THR A 58 0.27 -3.20 -10.28
CA THR A 58 1.08 -3.29 -11.52
C THR A 58 0.53 -4.34 -12.46
N LYS A 59 0.03 -5.49 -11.98
CA LYS A 59 -0.65 -6.47 -12.82
C LYS A 59 -1.89 -5.89 -13.48
N PHE A 60 -2.66 -5.11 -12.73
CA PHE A 60 -3.83 -4.40 -13.25
C PHE A 60 -3.40 -3.38 -14.31
N LEU A 61 -2.48 -2.46 -14.00
CA LEU A 61 -1.98 -1.44 -14.94
C LEU A 61 -1.33 -2.04 -16.20
N TYR A 62 -0.62 -3.16 -16.04
CA TYR A 62 -0.04 -3.91 -17.15
C TYR A 62 -1.12 -4.55 -18.03
N ALA A 63 -2.23 -5.01 -17.43
CA ALA A 63 -3.39 -5.52 -18.16
C ALA A 63 -4.13 -4.42 -18.94
N ILE A 64 -4.11 -3.16 -18.46
CA ILE A 64 -4.64 -2.00 -19.20
C ILE A 64 -3.65 -1.44 -20.25
N GLY A 65 -2.50 -2.11 -20.45
CA GLY A 65 -1.56 -1.80 -21.53
C GLY A 65 -0.42 -0.85 -21.18
N ILE A 66 -0.28 -0.41 -19.92
CA ILE A 66 0.83 0.43 -19.49
C ILE A 66 2.05 -0.48 -19.22
N LYS A 67 2.95 -0.57 -20.20
CA LYS A 67 4.18 -1.35 -20.14
C LYS A 67 5.37 -0.48 -19.73
N ASP A 68 5.55 -0.30 -18.42
CA ASP A 68 6.74 0.35 -17.87
C ASP A 68 7.82 -0.66 -17.46
N LYS A 69 9.10 -0.26 -17.51
CA LYS A 69 10.21 -1.03 -16.91
C LYS A 69 10.13 -0.90 -15.39
N GLN A 70 9.37 -1.80 -14.77
CA GLN A 70 9.16 -1.79 -13.31
C GLN A 70 10.45 -2.13 -12.56
N ALA A 71 11.14 -1.09 -12.06
CA ALA A 71 12.35 -1.23 -11.26
C ALA A 71 12.02 -1.61 -9.81
N GLY A 72 11.48 -2.81 -9.57
CA GLY A 72 11.25 -3.25 -8.18
C GLY A 72 10.21 -4.34 -7.97
N CYS A 73 9.27 -4.53 -8.89
CA CYS A 73 8.22 -5.53 -8.73
C CYS A 73 8.53 -6.80 -9.52
N LYS A 74 8.36 -7.96 -8.87
CA LYS A 74 8.39 -9.25 -9.56
C LYS A 74 7.04 -9.41 -10.25
N MET A 75 7.06 -9.52 -11.58
CA MET A 75 5.91 -10.03 -12.34
C MET A 75 5.66 -11.49 -11.96
#